data_AF-A0A1N6EV47-F1
#
_entry.id   AF-A0A1N6EV47-F1
#
_cell.length_a   1.000
_cell.length_b   1.000
_cell.length_c   1.000
_cell.angle_alpha   90.00
_cell.angle_beta   90.00
_cell.angle_gamma   90.00
#
_symmetry.space_group_name_H-M   'P 1'
#
loop_
_entity.id
_entity.type
_entity.pdbx_description
1 polymer ?
#
loop_
_entity_poly.entity_id
_entity_poly.type
_entity_poly.pdbx_seq_one_letter_code
_entity_poly.pdbx_strand_id
1 'polypeptide(L)'
;MHNHERDAWILDMVQPWTLADVLRDESARSVVYWLARPGDSPLTCPECERPCAGYDSQPRRWRLLDEDQFQTVLEGNVPRCSCPEHGVNPIRVPWAEPGHPIAQFVECSDPGASEGDPATRRGFLASTVAAAGSLLVGGAVFPEEGAGAEATVTRAEPDWGALRRRIKGEVVTPNDPDFASVRSSLVWNKIKPDRSPDVIVRVKNEQDVVEAINFARENGLKVVNKGGGHTWCGLSVRHGGMTIDLSGLNESWIDEATQTAVIQPVISNRELARRLGEHNLAFPIGHCPTVKAGGYLLNGGMSWNMGHWGPACLSVEAVEFVTADGKMIKASATEHQDLYWAARGCGPGMFAVATRFHLKCYPLPKAIATSNYFYSLNDLKAAVDEVVALGRTMPDNVELSIFLIKAPAELAEACKDHNGKVCMVVAVAFGMTKEESEAALAPLEQGTVVKKALARTFNEPTDFEGLSIASGESWPENHRNLCENQCSKARPSDMLMALRDKFVEAPSAKSVIVFCQSTGSRNLLEPNPEVALSIDATSYGGSWAIWEDEADDAANRKWQDEVIAIMKPFTSQHYIGETDYVQDPARVQESYSAEKWKRLEEVRAKYDPQGLFFGFLGGTRKA
;
A
#
# COMPACT_ATOMS: atom_id res chain seq x y z
N MET A 1 2.32 -26.74 -27.17
CA MET A 1 1.84 -27.45 -25.96
C MET A 1 1.75 -26.40 -24.88
N HIS A 2 0.53 -25.96 -24.57
CA HIS A 2 0.28 -24.96 -23.52
C HIS A 2 0.56 -25.61 -22.16
N ASN A 3 1.25 -24.88 -21.29
CA ASN A 3 1.74 -25.43 -20.04
C ASN A 3 0.60 -25.42 -19.02
N HIS A 4 -0.07 -26.57 -18.82
CA HIS A 4 -1.15 -26.74 -17.83
C HIS A 4 -0.74 -26.26 -16.41
N GLU A 5 0.56 -26.20 -16.13
CA GLU A 5 1.13 -25.69 -14.87
C GLU A 5 0.98 -24.16 -14.69
N ARG A 6 0.92 -23.39 -15.78
CA ARG A 6 0.75 -21.92 -15.74
C ARG A 6 -0.70 -21.53 -15.42
N ASP A 7 -1.65 -22.30 -15.91
CA ASP A 7 -3.09 -22.04 -15.72
C ASP A 7 -3.59 -22.53 -14.35
N ALA A 8 -2.99 -23.58 -13.78
CA ALA A 8 -3.29 -24.04 -12.42
C ALA A 8 -2.89 -23.02 -11.34
N TRP A 9 -1.89 -22.16 -11.61
CA TRP A 9 -1.42 -21.12 -10.68
C TRP A 9 -2.40 -19.94 -10.58
N ILE A 10 -3.17 -19.66 -11.64
CA ILE A 10 -4.14 -18.56 -11.70
C ILE A 10 -5.31 -18.77 -10.71
N LEU A 11 -5.57 -20.02 -10.33
CA LEU A 11 -6.75 -20.40 -9.54
C LEU A 11 -6.45 -20.71 -8.07
N ASP A 12 -5.19 -20.60 -7.61
CA ASP A 12 -4.73 -20.95 -6.25
C ASP A 12 -5.35 -22.28 -5.76
N MET A 13 -5.31 -23.30 -6.61
CA MET A 13 -6.11 -24.52 -6.41
C MET A 13 -5.59 -25.33 -5.22
N VAL A 14 -6.38 -25.39 -4.16
CA VAL A 14 -6.09 -26.22 -3.00
C VAL A 14 -6.43 -27.69 -3.31
N GLN A 15 -5.50 -28.59 -2.98
CA GLN A 15 -5.76 -30.04 -3.00
C GLN A 15 -7.06 -30.35 -2.25
N PRO A 16 -7.93 -31.23 -2.76
CA PRO A 16 -7.68 -32.23 -3.80
C PRO A 16 -8.18 -31.85 -5.22
N TRP A 17 -8.41 -30.58 -5.52
CA TRP A 17 -8.88 -30.15 -6.85
C TRP A 17 -7.73 -29.98 -7.84
N THR A 18 -7.93 -30.40 -9.07
CA THR A 18 -6.96 -30.29 -10.16
C THR A 18 -7.62 -29.79 -11.44
N LEU A 19 -6.89 -28.99 -12.23
CA LEU A 19 -7.30 -28.61 -13.58
C LEU A 19 -7.24 -29.85 -14.49
N ALA A 20 -8.41 -30.28 -14.98
CA ALA A 20 -8.55 -31.47 -15.81
C ALA A 20 -8.49 -31.14 -17.30
N ASP A 21 -9.06 -30.01 -17.73
CA ASP A 21 -9.05 -29.59 -19.14
C ASP A 21 -9.17 -28.06 -19.28
N VAL A 22 -8.78 -27.55 -20.45
CA VAL A 22 -8.91 -26.13 -20.84
C VAL A 22 -9.48 -26.06 -22.25
N LEU A 23 -10.73 -25.62 -22.36
CA LEU A 23 -11.43 -25.47 -23.64
C LEU A 23 -11.42 -24.01 -24.06
N ARG A 24 -10.70 -23.68 -25.13
CA ARG A 24 -10.63 -22.32 -25.68
C ARG A 24 -11.37 -22.24 -27.01
N ASP A 25 -12.28 -21.26 -27.12
CA ASP A 25 -12.97 -20.90 -28.36
C ASP A 25 -12.52 -19.51 -28.80
N GLU A 26 -11.70 -19.46 -29.84
CA GLU A 26 -11.21 -18.20 -30.42
C GLU A 26 -12.29 -17.38 -31.10
N SER A 27 -13.30 -18.04 -31.67
CA SER A 27 -14.38 -17.37 -32.40
C SER A 27 -15.36 -16.68 -31.44
N ALA A 28 -15.68 -17.34 -30.33
CA ALA A 28 -16.52 -16.79 -29.27
C ALA A 28 -15.73 -15.93 -28.27
N ARG A 29 -14.39 -15.86 -28.42
CA ARG A 29 -13.46 -15.25 -27.46
C ARG A 29 -13.76 -15.74 -26.04
N SER A 30 -13.78 -17.05 -25.82
CA SER A 30 -14.01 -17.62 -24.48
C SER A 30 -13.00 -18.72 -24.14
N VAL A 31 -12.77 -18.90 -22.83
CA VAL A 31 -11.98 -20.00 -22.27
C VAL A 31 -12.72 -20.60 -21.08
N VAL A 32 -12.78 -21.92 -21.03
CA VAL A 32 -13.41 -22.69 -19.95
C VAL A 32 -12.37 -23.62 -19.32
N TYR A 33 -12.10 -23.42 -18.04
CA TYR A 33 -11.26 -24.29 -17.22
C TYR A 33 -12.12 -25.35 -16.56
N TRP A 34 -11.90 -26.62 -16.88
CA TRP A 34 -12.65 -27.75 -16.31
C TRP A 34 -11.89 -28.37 -15.15
N LEU A 35 -12.52 -28.47 -13.99
CA LEU A 35 -11.90 -28.97 -12.77
C LEU A 35 -12.39 -30.37 -12.39
N ALA A 36 -11.45 -31.18 -11.92
CA ALA A 36 -11.72 -32.49 -11.37
C ALA A 36 -11.26 -32.58 -9.91
N ARG A 37 -11.94 -33.47 -9.18
CA ARG A 37 -11.57 -33.91 -7.83
C ARG A 37 -11.59 -35.43 -7.80
N PRO A 38 -10.57 -36.10 -7.24
CA PRO A 38 -10.59 -37.55 -7.06
C PRO A 38 -11.82 -38.00 -6.25
N GLY A 39 -12.51 -39.04 -6.72
CA GLY A 39 -13.78 -39.50 -6.14
C GLY A 39 -13.65 -40.12 -4.73
N ASP A 40 -12.45 -40.51 -4.33
CA ASP A 40 -12.10 -41.08 -3.03
C ASP A 40 -11.71 -40.02 -1.97
N SER A 41 -11.62 -38.75 -2.36
CA SER A 41 -11.23 -37.68 -1.46
C SER A 41 -12.31 -37.43 -0.38
N PRO A 42 -11.94 -37.32 0.91
CA PRO A 42 -12.89 -37.23 2.02
C PRO A 42 -13.77 -35.98 1.92
N LEU A 43 -15.07 -36.12 2.19
CA LEU A 43 -16.05 -35.04 2.17
C LEU A 43 -16.42 -34.62 3.59
N THR A 44 -16.56 -33.32 3.82
CA THR A 44 -17.02 -32.75 5.08
C THR A 44 -18.31 -31.95 4.86
N CYS A 45 -19.18 -31.93 5.88
CA CYS A 45 -20.37 -31.09 5.85
C CYS A 45 -19.97 -29.61 5.91
N PRO A 46 -20.49 -28.72 5.04
CA PRO A 46 -20.13 -27.30 5.04
C PRO A 46 -20.67 -26.51 6.24
N GLU A 47 -21.60 -27.09 7.01
CA GLU A 47 -22.26 -26.48 8.17
C GLU A 47 -21.62 -26.91 9.49
N CYS A 48 -21.39 -28.22 9.68
CA CYS A 48 -20.85 -28.76 10.94
C CYS A 48 -19.45 -29.36 10.84
N GLU A 49 -18.83 -29.32 9.65
CA GLU A 49 -17.45 -29.72 9.37
C GLU A 49 -17.11 -31.20 9.65
N ARG A 50 -18.10 -32.03 9.99
CA ARG A 50 -17.90 -33.47 10.22
C ARG A 50 -17.74 -34.24 8.91
N PRO A 51 -16.92 -35.32 8.89
CA PRO A 51 -16.84 -36.23 7.75
C PRO A 51 -18.20 -36.81 7.38
N CYS A 52 -18.53 -36.83 6.09
CA CYS A 52 -19.82 -37.26 5.58
C CYS A 52 -19.65 -38.20 4.39
N ALA A 53 -20.65 -39.07 4.17
CA ALA A 53 -20.71 -39.89 2.96
C ALA A 53 -21.02 -39.01 1.73
N GLY A 54 -20.46 -39.34 0.58
CA GLY A 54 -20.86 -38.73 -0.69
C GLY A 54 -22.27 -39.12 -1.08
N TYR A 55 -23.00 -38.19 -1.69
CA TYR A 55 -24.36 -38.42 -2.19
C TYR A 55 -24.37 -38.52 -3.71
N ASP A 56 -24.11 -37.42 -4.41
CA ASP A 56 -23.92 -37.33 -5.86
C ASP A 56 -23.00 -36.15 -6.19
N SER A 57 -22.81 -35.84 -7.48
CA SER A 57 -22.10 -34.64 -7.93
C SER A 57 -22.95 -33.89 -8.94
N GLN A 58 -22.91 -32.56 -8.88
CA GLN A 58 -23.63 -31.69 -9.82
C GLN A 58 -22.66 -30.78 -10.57
N PRO A 59 -22.85 -30.55 -11.88
CA PRO A 59 -22.06 -29.59 -12.62
C PRO A 59 -22.34 -28.18 -12.09
N ARG A 60 -21.28 -27.40 -11.93
CA ARG A 60 -21.36 -25.99 -11.54
C ARG A 60 -20.40 -25.17 -12.40
N ARG A 61 -20.78 -23.91 -12.61
CA ARG A 61 -20.08 -22.93 -13.44
C ARG A 61 -19.86 -21.65 -12.65
N TRP A 62 -18.69 -21.04 -12.79
CA TRP A 62 -18.31 -19.78 -12.16
C TRP A 62 -17.67 -18.84 -13.19
N ARG A 63 -17.88 -17.52 -13.00
CA ARG A 63 -17.32 -16.50 -13.87
C ARG A 63 -16.00 -15.99 -13.29
N LEU A 64 -14.94 -16.01 -14.09
CA LEU A 64 -13.63 -15.48 -13.73
C LEU A 64 -13.41 -14.08 -14.31
N LEU A 65 -12.31 -13.43 -13.92
CA LEU A 65 -11.83 -12.22 -14.62
C LEU A 65 -11.37 -12.58 -16.04
N ASP A 66 -11.62 -11.72 -17.02
CA ASP A 66 -11.26 -11.97 -18.41
C ASP A 66 -9.76 -11.92 -18.66
N GLU A 67 -9.22 -13.00 -19.24
CA GLU A 67 -7.84 -13.08 -19.68
C GLU A 67 -7.70 -12.61 -21.12
N ASP A 68 -6.84 -11.61 -21.38
CA ASP A 68 -6.47 -11.16 -22.73
C ASP A 68 -7.68 -10.95 -23.69
N GLN A 69 -8.77 -10.39 -23.15
CA GLN A 69 -10.04 -10.14 -23.85
C GLN A 69 -10.88 -11.41 -24.18
N PHE A 70 -10.65 -12.52 -23.47
CA PHE A 70 -11.47 -13.74 -23.54
C PHE A 70 -12.37 -13.85 -22.32
N GLN A 71 -13.66 -14.15 -22.54
CA GLN A 71 -14.59 -14.51 -21.48
C GLN A 71 -14.15 -15.80 -20.80
N THR A 72 -13.76 -15.68 -19.54
CA THR A 72 -13.09 -16.74 -18.79
C THR A 72 -14.03 -17.36 -17.75
N VAL A 73 -14.17 -18.69 -17.82
CA VAL A 73 -15.15 -19.45 -17.04
C VAL A 73 -14.48 -20.65 -16.41
N LEU A 74 -14.94 -21.02 -15.22
CA LEU A 74 -14.53 -22.22 -14.52
C LEU A 74 -15.73 -23.16 -14.37
N GLU A 75 -15.54 -24.43 -14.68
CA GLU A 75 -16.60 -25.44 -14.58
C GLU A 75 -16.09 -26.69 -13.86
N GLY A 76 -16.96 -27.35 -13.11
CA GLY A 76 -16.59 -28.58 -12.42
C GLY A 76 -17.78 -29.30 -11.79
N ASN A 77 -17.65 -30.61 -11.60
CA ASN A 77 -18.66 -31.42 -10.93
C ASN A 77 -18.43 -31.36 -9.41
N VAL A 78 -19.26 -30.62 -8.70
CA VAL A 78 -19.15 -30.44 -7.24
C VAL A 78 -19.89 -31.55 -6.50
N PRO A 79 -19.20 -32.34 -5.66
CA PRO A 79 -19.84 -33.33 -4.82
C PRO A 79 -20.80 -32.70 -3.81
N ARG A 80 -21.92 -33.38 -3.57
CA ARG A 80 -22.79 -33.13 -2.43
C ARG A 80 -22.59 -34.23 -1.41
N CYS A 81 -22.46 -33.85 -0.14
CA CYS A 81 -22.34 -34.78 0.97
C CYS A 81 -23.70 -35.00 1.63
N SER A 82 -23.94 -36.21 2.15
CA SER A 82 -25.12 -36.52 2.95
C SER A 82 -24.76 -36.43 4.43
N CYS A 83 -25.22 -35.37 5.09
CA CYS A 83 -25.03 -35.14 6.52
C CYS A 83 -26.26 -35.62 7.31
N PRO A 84 -26.11 -36.45 8.36
CA PRO A 84 -27.24 -36.87 9.21
C PRO A 84 -27.99 -35.73 9.89
N GLU A 85 -27.31 -34.60 10.14
CA GLU A 85 -27.88 -33.43 10.83
C GLU A 85 -28.41 -32.35 9.85
N HIS A 86 -27.73 -32.16 8.71
CA HIS A 86 -27.99 -31.04 7.79
C HIS A 86 -28.56 -31.48 6.42
N GLY A 87 -28.75 -32.77 6.18
CA GLY A 87 -29.23 -33.29 4.90
C GLY A 87 -28.16 -33.27 3.79
N VAL A 88 -28.61 -33.26 2.53
CA VAL A 88 -27.71 -33.28 1.36
C VAL A 88 -27.27 -31.87 1.00
N ASN A 89 -25.97 -31.58 1.12
CA ASN A 89 -25.41 -30.25 0.86
C ASN A 89 -24.19 -30.30 -0.06
N PRO A 90 -24.03 -29.36 -1.01
CA PRO A 90 -22.80 -29.24 -1.79
C PRO A 90 -21.62 -28.90 -0.88
N ILE A 91 -20.46 -29.50 -1.14
CA ILE A 91 -19.26 -29.09 -0.43
C ILE A 91 -18.85 -27.67 -0.80
N ARG A 92 -18.17 -27.00 0.12
CA ARG A 92 -17.48 -25.74 -0.13
C ARG A 92 -16.37 -25.95 -1.16
N VAL A 93 -16.26 -25.05 -2.13
CA VAL A 93 -15.16 -25.05 -3.11
C VAL A 93 -14.27 -23.83 -2.86
N PRO A 94 -12.93 -23.99 -2.85
CA PRO A 94 -12.01 -22.94 -2.39
C PRO A 94 -12.20 -21.59 -3.12
N TRP A 95 -12.41 -21.63 -4.43
CA TRP A 95 -12.55 -20.43 -5.27
C TRP A 95 -13.91 -19.72 -5.14
N ALA A 96 -14.89 -20.33 -4.46
CA ALA A 96 -16.20 -19.73 -4.21
C ALA A 96 -16.41 -19.32 -2.74
N GLU A 97 -15.38 -19.42 -1.89
CA GLU A 97 -15.45 -18.93 -0.52
C GLU A 97 -15.48 -17.39 -0.48
N PRO A 98 -16.23 -16.79 0.46
CA PRO A 98 -16.25 -15.34 0.65
C PRO A 98 -14.83 -14.80 0.90
N GLY A 99 -14.38 -13.88 0.03
CA GLY A 99 -13.05 -13.28 0.11
C GLY A 99 -12.00 -13.89 -0.81
N HIS A 100 -12.31 -14.96 -1.54
CA HIS A 100 -11.45 -15.44 -2.63
C HIS A 100 -11.49 -14.43 -3.81
N PRO A 101 -10.37 -14.13 -4.49
CA PRO A 101 -10.30 -13.16 -5.60
C PRO A 101 -11.28 -13.42 -6.77
N ILE A 102 -11.88 -14.61 -6.80
CA ILE A 102 -12.64 -15.20 -7.92
C ILE A 102 -14.16 -15.23 -7.62
N ALA A 103 -14.61 -14.82 -6.44
CA ALA A 103 -15.95 -15.10 -5.92
C ALA A 103 -17.12 -14.29 -6.55
N GLN A 104 -17.22 -14.20 -7.88
CA GLN A 104 -18.43 -13.76 -8.57
C GLN A 104 -19.24 -14.96 -9.08
N PHE A 105 -20.34 -15.25 -8.39
CA PHE A 105 -21.31 -16.25 -8.82
C PHE A 105 -22.20 -15.67 -9.93
N VAL A 106 -22.29 -16.37 -11.06
CA VAL A 106 -23.28 -16.09 -12.12
C VAL A 106 -24.11 -17.35 -12.30
N GLU A 107 -25.43 -17.17 -12.33
CA GLU A 107 -26.49 -18.17 -12.22
C GLU A 107 -26.24 -19.56 -12.81
N CYS A 108 -26.70 -20.56 -12.06
CA CYS A 108 -27.05 -21.87 -12.59
C CYS A 108 -28.44 -21.73 -13.22
N SER A 109 -28.53 -21.77 -14.55
CA SER A 109 -29.82 -21.98 -15.22
C SER A 109 -30.23 -23.44 -15.05
N ASP A 110 -31.15 -23.71 -14.14
CA ASP A 110 -31.92 -24.95 -14.14
C ASP A 110 -33.34 -24.64 -14.68
N PRO A 111 -33.82 -25.33 -15.71
CA PRO A 111 -35.15 -25.13 -16.26
C PRO A 111 -36.19 -25.77 -15.32
N GLY A 112 -36.68 -24.97 -14.36
CA GLY A 112 -37.98 -25.18 -13.72
C GLY A 112 -37.94 -25.35 -12.20
N ALA A 113 -38.35 -24.31 -11.47
CA ALA A 113 -39.23 -24.39 -10.30
C ALA A 113 -39.68 -22.98 -9.87
N SER A 114 -40.93 -22.88 -9.45
CA SER A 114 -41.75 -21.68 -9.27
C SER A 114 -41.64 -20.99 -7.90
N GLU A 115 -42.19 -19.76 -7.87
CA GLU A 115 -42.48 -18.86 -6.74
C GLU A 115 -42.92 -19.50 -5.40
N GLY A 116 -42.56 -18.85 -4.28
CA GLY A 116 -43.16 -19.05 -2.96
C GLY A 116 -42.55 -18.18 -1.84
N ASP A 117 -43.35 -17.25 -1.31
CA ASP A 117 -43.07 -16.31 -0.20
C ASP A 117 -43.40 -16.94 1.21
N PRO A 118 -43.38 -16.23 2.36
CA PRO A 118 -42.37 -16.34 3.43
C PRO A 118 -42.93 -16.82 4.81
N ALA A 119 -42.04 -16.84 5.81
CA ALA A 119 -42.29 -16.68 7.27
C ALA A 119 -42.19 -17.89 8.23
N THR A 120 -41.87 -17.50 9.49
CA THR A 120 -41.92 -18.19 10.81
C THR A 120 -40.57 -18.79 11.27
N ARG A 121 -40.03 -18.61 12.50
CA ARG A 121 -40.53 -18.29 13.86
C ARG A 121 -39.42 -17.56 14.67
N ARG A 122 -39.67 -16.42 15.34
CA ARG A 122 -39.97 -16.24 16.79
C ARG A 122 -39.24 -17.17 17.80
N GLY A 123 -38.24 -16.61 18.50
CA GLY A 123 -38.34 -16.15 19.90
C GLY A 123 -37.77 -17.04 21.03
N PHE A 124 -36.85 -16.49 21.83
CA PHE A 124 -36.99 -16.43 23.30
C PHE A 124 -36.08 -15.36 23.94
N LEU A 125 -36.60 -14.70 24.98
CA LEU A 125 -36.07 -13.56 25.74
C LEU A 125 -35.39 -14.00 27.05
N ALA A 126 -34.35 -13.26 27.40
CA ALA A 126 -33.97 -12.70 28.71
C ALA A 126 -34.27 -13.45 30.02
N SER A 127 -33.27 -13.48 30.92
CA SER A 127 -33.39 -13.11 32.34
C SER A 127 -32.03 -12.77 32.95
N THR A 128 -32.03 -11.71 33.73
CA THR A 128 -30.95 -10.94 34.38
C THR A 128 -30.76 -11.31 35.86
N VAL A 129 -29.79 -10.61 36.49
CA VAL A 129 -29.64 -10.19 37.92
C VAL A 129 -28.43 -10.84 38.62
N ALA A 130 -27.56 -10.18 39.41
CA ALA A 130 -27.04 -8.81 39.60
C ALA A 130 -26.05 -8.85 40.80
N ALA A 131 -25.17 -7.84 40.90
CA ALA A 131 -24.53 -7.30 42.12
C ALA A 131 -23.44 -8.15 42.83
N ALA A 132 -22.41 -7.63 43.49
CA ALA A 132 -21.76 -6.32 43.69
C ALA A 132 -20.50 -6.56 44.54
N GLY A 133 -19.51 -5.65 44.55
CA GLY A 133 -18.44 -5.68 45.56
C GLY A 133 -17.19 -4.88 45.20
N SER A 134 -17.15 -3.61 45.64
CA SER A 134 -16.04 -2.67 45.52
C SER A 134 -14.90 -2.93 46.52
N LEU A 135 -13.69 -2.45 46.20
CA LEU A 135 -12.71 -1.95 47.18
C LEU A 135 -11.86 -0.82 46.56
N LEU A 136 -11.83 0.31 47.28
CA LEU A 136 -11.15 1.59 47.00
C LEU A 136 -9.76 1.64 47.65
N VAL A 137 -8.78 2.31 47.00
CA VAL A 137 -7.80 3.28 47.54
C VAL A 137 -7.31 4.11 46.32
N GLY A 138 -7.64 5.40 46.14
CA GLY A 138 -6.98 6.61 46.70
C GLY A 138 -5.67 6.94 45.96
N GLY A 139 -5.37 8.10 45.37
CA GLY A 139 -6.02 9.40 45.17
C GLY A 139 -4.91 10.42 44.80
N ALA A 140 -5.09 11.22 43.75
CA ALA A 140 -4.34 12.46 43.52
C ALA A 140 -5.22 13.43 42.73
N VAL A 141 -5.46 14.59 43.32
CA VAL A 141 -6.43 15.62 42.92
C VAL A 141 -5.76 16.64 42.00
N PHE A 142 -6.41 16.97 40.88
CA PHE A 142 -6.22 18.22 40.15
C PHE A 142 -7.58 18.97 40.11
N PRO A 143 -7.61 20.32 40.03
CA PRO A 143 -8.80 21.12 40.35
C PRO A 143 -9.88 21.07 39.27
N GLU A 144 -11.14 20.99 39.68
CA GLU A 144 -12.35 21.08 38.84
C GLU A 144 -12.57 22.51 38.30
N GLU A 145 -12.67 22.65 36.98
CA GLU A 145 -13.43 23.73 36.33
C GLU A 145 -14.89 23.28 36.15
N GLY A 146 -15.82 24.18 36.44
CA GLY A 146 -17.24 23.88 36.62
C GLY A 146 -17.94 23.26 35.41
N ALA A 147 -18.70 22.21 35.68
CA ALA A 147 -19.60 21.55 34.75
C ALA A 147 -20.76 22.49 34.35
N GLY A 148 -20.59 23.17 33.22
CA GLY A 148 -21.73 23.58 32.39
C GLY A 148 -22.26 22.36 31.66
N ALA A 149 -23.55 22.04 31.83
CA ALA A 149 -24.20 20.97 31.10
C ALA A 149 -24.15 21.26 29.59
N GLU A 150 -23.26 20.58 28.86
CA GLU A 150 -23.32 20.52 27.40
C GLU A 150 -24.61 19.79 27.01
N ALA A 151 -25.56 20.54 26.45
CA ALA A 151 -26.68 19.95 25.75
C ALA A 151 -26.13 19.13 24.59
N THR A 152 -26.29 17.81 24.64
CA THR A 152 -26.07 16.92 23.49
C THR A 152 -27.05 17.32 22.40
N VAL A 153 -26.61 18.18 21.48
CA VAL A 153 -27.30 18.43 20.22
C VAL A 153 -27.16 17.14 19.41
N THR A 154 -28.17 16.28 19.47
CA THR A 154 -28.29 15.15 18.54
C THR A 154 -28.46 15.74 17.15
N ARG A 155 -27.36 15.82 16.39
CA ARG A 155 -27.41 16.23 14.99
C ARG A 155 -28.28 15.21 14.25
N ALA A 156 -29.27 15.69 13.51
CA ALA A 156 -30.06 14.81 12.65
C ALA A 156 -29.10 14.04 11.72
N GLU A 157 -29.35 12.74 11.53
CA GLU A 157 -28.58 11.94 10.58
C GLU A 157 -28.68 12.58 9.18
N PRO A 158 -27.55 12.74 8.46
CA PRO A 158 -27.58 13.23 7.09
C PRO A 158 -28.45 12.34 6.17
N ASP A 159 -29.13 12.95 5.20
CA ASP A 159 -29.90 12.19 4.18
C ASP A 159 -28.93 11.55 3.17
N TRP A 160 -28.46 10.34 3.48
CA TRP A 160 -27.61 9.55 2.59
C TRP A 160 -28.30 9.20 1.27
N GLY A 161 -29.64 9.11 1.26
CA GLY A 161 -30.42 8.90 0.05
C GLY A 161 -30.33 10.09 -0.91
N ALA A 162 -30.27 11.32 -0.40
CA ALA A 162 -30.00 12.50 -1.21
C ALA A 162 -28.61 12.46 -1.84
N LEU A 163 -27.57 12.07 -1.09
CA LEU A 163 -26.23 11.92 -1.64
C LEU A 163 -26.18 10.87 -2.76
N ARG A 164 -26.82 9.72 -2.56
CA ARG A 164 -26.93 8.65 -3.58
C ARG A 164 -27.56 9.13 -4.89
N ARG A 165 -28.46 10.12 -4.85
CA ARG A 165 -29.09 10.70 -6.05
C ARG A 165 -28.20 11.74 -6.75
N ARG A 166 -27.22 12.32 -6.05
CA ARG A 166 -26.32 13.37 -6.57
C ARG A 166 -25.11 12.81 -7.30
N ILE A 167 -24.65 11.62 -6.91
CA ILE A 167 -23.44 10.99 -7.47
C ILE A 167 -23.76 9.81 -8.40
N LYS A 168 -22.78 9.44 -9.23
CA LYS A 168 -22.79 8.24 -10.07
C LYS A 168 -22.14 7.03 -9.42
N GLY A 169 -21.22 7.28 -8.49
CA GLY A 169 -20.59 6.26 -7.67
C GLY A 169 -21.48 5.73 -6.54
N GLU A 170 -20.86 5.17 -5.52
CA GLU A 170 -21.55 4.47 -4.43
C GLU A 170 -21.44 5.25 -3.11
N VAL A 171 -22.51 5.20 -2.31
CA VAL A 171 -22.53 5.70 -0.93
C VAL A 171 -22.80 4.52 -0.01
N VAL A 172 -21.79 4.17 0.79
CA VAL A 172 -21.79 3.05 1.71
C VAL A 172 -21.77 3.57 3.14
N THR A 173 -22.74 3.15 3.94
CA THR A 173 -22.99 3.59 5.32
C THR A 173 -22.94 2.40 6.28
N PRO A 174 -22.77 2.60 7.59
CA PRO A 174 -22.77 1.51 8.57
C PRO A 174 -24.00 0.58 8.56
N ASN A 175 -25.11 1.03 7.97
CA ASN A 175 -26.34 0.24 7.83
C ASN A 175 -26.34 -0.65 6.57
N ASP A 176 -25.38 -0.48 5.66
CA ASP A 176 -25.27 -1.30 4.45
C ASP A 176 -24.49 -2.60 4.75
N PRO A 177 -24.92 -3.78 4.24
CA PRO A 177 -24.31 -5.07 4.57
C PRO A 177 -22.82 -5.19 4.24
N ASP A 178 -22.35 -4.47 3.23
CA ASP A 178 -20.96 -4.53 2.73
C ASP A 178 -20.02 -3.53 3.44
N PHE A 179 -20.54 -2.64 4.29
CA PHE A 179 -19.76 -1.56 4.91
C PHE A 179 -18.50 -2.04 5.61
N ALA A 180 -18.57 -3.15 6.36
CA ALA A 180 -17.41 -3.68 7.06
C ALA A 180 -16.27 -4.08 6.09
N SER A 181 -16.63 -4.70 4.96
CA SER A 181 -15.69 -5.07 3.91
C SER A 181 -15.13 -3.83 3.20
N VAL A 182 -16.00 -2.90 2.81
CA VAL A 182 -15.60 -1.64 2.18
C VAL A 182 -14.66 -0.83 3.08
N ARG A 183 -14.99 -0.68 4.37
CA ARG A 183 -14.15 -0.01 5.37
C ARG A 183 -12.80 -0.70 5.51
N SER A 184 -12.77 -2.03 5.57
CA SER A 184 -11.53 -2.81 5.66
C SER A 184 -10.62 -2.60 4.44
N SER A 185 -11.22 -2.48 3.25
CA SER A 185 -10.52 -2.22 1.98
C SER A 185 -9.95 -0.79 1.87
N LEU A 186 -10.29 0.10 2.80
CA LEU A 186 -9.74 1.46 2.81
C LEU A 186 -8.23 1.49 3.12
N VAL A 187 -7.71 0.42 3.71
CA VAL A 187 -6.31 0.31 4.15
C VAL A 187 -5.72 -0.97 3.58
N TRP A 188 -4.58 -0.88 2.90
CA TRP A 188 -3.89 -2.07 2.38
C TRP A 188 -3.34 -2.95 3.51
N ASN A 189 -2.77 -2.30 4.54
CA ASN A 189 -2.16 -2.95 5.69
C ASN A 189 -3.17 -3.85 6.42
N LYS A 190 -2.74 -5.04 6.86
CA LYS A 190 -3.58 -5.95 7.64
C LYS A 190 -3.80 -5.48 9.09
N ILE A 191 -2.95 -4.59 9.61
CA ILE A 191 -3.24 -3.87 10.86
C ILE A 191 -4.36 -2.86 10.58
N LYS A 192 -5.59 -3.19 10.97
CA LYS A 192 -6.75 -2.32 10.78
C LYS A 192 -6.93 -1.39 11.98
N PRO A 193 -7.09 -0.08 11.77
CA PRO A 193 -7.35 0.82 12.88
C PRO A 193 -8.75 0.58 13.45
N ASP A 194 -8.87 0.57 14.78
CA ASP A 194 -10.16 0.49 15.46
C ASP A 194 -10.87 1.86 15.45
N ARG A 195 -11.32 2.28 14.25
CA ARG A 195 -12.14 3.48 14.02
C ARG A 195 -12.95 3.31 12.74
N SER A 196 -13.98 4.13 12.57
CA SER A 196 -14.91 4.02 11.44
C SER A 196 -15.42 5.39 11.02
N PRO A 197 -15.52 5.67 9.71
CA PRO A 197 -16.21 6.85 9.19
C PRO A 197 -17.72 6.69 9.34
N ASP A 198 -18.46 7.80 9.22
CA ASP A 198 -19.92 7.80 9.16
C ASP A 198 -20.43 7.34 7.79
N VAL A 199 -19.64 7.59 6.74
CA VAL A 199 -19.97 7.25 5.35
C VAL A 199 -18.72 7.10 4.50
N ILE A 200 -18.78 6.20 3.52
CA ILE A 200 -17.75 6.01 2.49
C ILE A 200 -18.39 6.31 1.13
N VAL A 201 -17.79 7.22 0.38
CA VAL A 201 -18.25 7.62 -0.96
C VAL A 201 -17.23 7.16 -1.98
N ARG A 202 -17.54 6.11 -2.73
CA ARG A 202 -16.69 5.64 -3.85
C ARG A 202 -17.06 6.40 -5.10
N VAL A 203 -16.19 7.30 -5.54
CA VAL A 203 -16.49 8.17 -6.68
C VAL A 203 -16.27 7.44 -8.00
N LYS A 204 -17.09 7.77 -9.00
CA LYS A 204 -16.92 7.28 -10.38
C LYS A 204 -16.17 8.27 -11.26
N ASN A 205 -16.25 9.56 -10.96
CA ASN A 205 -15.64 10.66 -11.72
C ASN A 205 -15.42 11.89 -10.81
N GLU A 206 -14.84 12.96 -11.36
CA GLU A 206 -14.52 14.18 -10.62
C GLU A 206 -15.76 14.94 -10.13
N GLN A 207 -16.91 14.84 -10.83
CA GLN A 207 -18.14 15.49 -10.39
C GLN A 207 -18.70 14.84 -9.12
N ASP A 208 -18.55 13.53 -8.94
CA ASP A 208 -18.92 12.86 -7.70
C ASP A 208 -18.10 13.39 -6.51
N VAL A 209 -16.84 13.75 -6.72
CA VAL A 209 -15.99 14.39 -5.68
C VAL A 209 -16.57 15.76 -5.31
N VAL A 210 -16.94 16.57 -6.30
CA VAL A 210 -17.58 17.89 -6.09
C VAL A 210 -18.85 17.74 -5.26
N GLU A 211 -19.73 16.81 -5.63
CA GLU A 211 -20.99 16.57 -4.92
C GLU A 211 -20.76 16.04 -3.50
N ALA A 212 -19.80 15.15 -3.29
CA ALA A 212 -19.43 14.64 -1.98
C ALA A 212 -18.91 15.76 -1.06
N ILE A 213 -18.03 16.64 -1.57
CA ILE A 213 -17.52 17.81 -0.83
C ILE A 213 -18.64 18.78 -0.46
N ASN A 214 -19.52 19.12 -1.43
CA ASN A 214 -20.63 20.01 -1.17
C ASN A 214 -21.60 19.43 -0.12
N PHE A 215 -21.94 18.14 -0.24
CA PHE A 215 -22.77 17.45 0.74
C PHE A 215 -22.11 17.41 2.13
N ALA A 216 -20.82 17.14 2.20
CA ALA A 216 -20.07 17.14 3.45
C ALA A 216 -20.12 18.52 4.12
N ARG A 217 -19.92 19.60 3.36
CA ARG A 217 -20.03 20.97 3.87
C ARG A 217 -21.45 21.31 4.35
N GLU A 218 -22.46 21.01 3.55
CA GLU A 218 -23.88 21.25 3.88
C GLU A 218 -24.30 20.52 5.17
N ASN A 219 -23.71 19.35 5.42
CA ASN A 219 -24.02 18.52 6.58
C ASN A 219 -22.94 18.58 7.66
N GLY A 220 -21.96 19.50 7.60
CA GLY A 220 -20.89 19.62 8.59
C GLY A 220 -20.08 18.34 8.85
N LEU A 221 -19.83 17.52 7.83
CA LEU A 221 -18.99 16.33 7.90
C LEU A 221 -17.53 16.71 7.60
N LYS A 222 -16.59 16.24 8.42
CA LYS A 222 -15.16 16.29 8.06
C LYS A 222 -14.86 15.30 6.94
N VAL A 223 -13.89 15.61 6.09
CA VAL A 223 -13.53 14.79 4.92
C VAL A 223 -12.11 14.28 4.98
N VAL A 224 -11.93 13.00 4.67
CA VAL A 224 -10.64 12.42 4.27
C VAL A 224 -10.83 11.73 2.92
N ASN A 225 -9.79 11.63 2.11
CA ASN A 225 -9.82 10.84 0.89
C ASN A 225 -8.89 9.63 0.96
N LYS A 226 -9.20 8.62 0.14
CA LYS A 226 -8.37 7.46 -0.14
C LYS A 226 -7.94 7.51 -1.61
N GLY A 227 -6.63 7.58 -1.83
CA GLY A 227 -6.03 7.22 -3.12
C GLY A 227 -5.89 5.71 -3.24
N GLY A 228 -4.69 5.18 -3.04
CA GLY A 228 -4.43 3.73 -3.07
C GLY A 228 -4.67 2.97 -1.76
N GLY A 229 -4.97 3.65 -0.64
CA GLY A 229 -5.06 3.01 0.69
C GLY A 229 -3.71 2.52 1.24
N HIS A 230 -2.61 2.87 0.58
CA HIS A 230 -1.23 2.51 0.93
C HIS A 230 -0.69 3.40 2.08
N THR A 231 -1.39 3.36 3.23
CA THR A 231 -1.03 4.07 4.48
C THR A 231 -0.69 3.10 5.61
N TRP A 232 0.48 3.27 6.24
CA TRP A 232 0.97 2.39 7.32
C TRP A 232 0.07 2.40 8.56
N CYS A 233 -0.42 3.58 8.94
CA CYS A 233 -1.21 3.82 10.14
C CYS A 233 -2.72 4.06 9.86
N GLY A 234 -3.19 3.66 8.67
CA GLY A 234 -4.63 3.61 8.34
C GLY A 234 -5.32 4.97 8.19
N LEU A 235 -4.64 5.97 7.63
CA LEU A 235 -5.08 7.37 7.59
C LEU A 235 -6.36 7.62 6.79
N SER A 236 -6.72 6.73 5.86
CA SER A 236 -7.96 6.83 5.08
C SER A 236 -9.22 6.43 5.86
N VAL A 237 -9.04 5.87 7.05
CA VAL A 237 -10.13 5.59 7.99
C VAL A 237 -10.00 6.58 9.13
N ARG A 238 -10.98 7.47 9.29
CA ARG A 238 -11.07 8.40 10.43
C ARG A 238 -12.27 8.03 11.29
N HIS A 239 -12.24 8.45 12.55
CA HIS A 239 -13.42 8.37 13.41
C HIS A 239 -14.42 9.46 12.99
N GLY A 240 -15.60 9.01 12.56
CA GLY A 240 -16.64 9.88 12.01
C GLY A 240 -16.27 10.52 10.67
N GLY A 241 -17.16 11.37 10.15
CA GLY A 241 -16.99 12.08 8.89
C GLY A 241 -17.17 11.21 7.65
N MET A 242 -16.71 11.74 6.52
CA MET A 242 -16.82 11.13 5.21
C MET A 242 -15.43 10.71 4.69
N THR A 243 -15.31 9.45 4.27
CA THR A 243 -14.18 9.01 3.45
C THR A 243 -14.57 9.04 1.97
N ILE A 244 -13.87 9.83 1.16
CA ILE A 244 -14.01 9.84 -0.31
C ILE A 244 -12.99 8.84 -0.89
N ASP A 245 -13.46 7.72 -1.42
CA ASP A 245 -12.63 6.70 -2.07
C ASP A 245 -12.51 6.99 -3.57
N LEU A 246 -11.30 7.36 -4.00
CA LEU A 246 -10.96 7.77 -5.36
C LEU A 246 -10.74 6.59 -6.31
N SER A 247 -11.03 5.35 -5.90
CA SER A 247 -10.73 4.14 -6.68
C SER A 247 -11.30 4.15 -8.12
N GLY A 248 -12.36 4.92 -8.39
CA GLY A 248 -12.88 5.10 -9.75
C GLY A 248 -12.10 6.07 -10.65
N LEU A 249 -11.07 6.76 -10.13
CA LEU A 249 -10.23 7.69 -10.87
C LEU A 249 -8.88 7.04 -11.22
N ASN A 250 -8.83 6.29 -12.32
CA ASN A 250 -7.68 5.48 -12.75
C ASN A 250 -7.30 5.62 -14.24
N GLU A 251 -7.78 6.67 -14.91
CA GLU A 251 -7.48 6.99 -16.30
C GLU A 251 -6.12 7.67 -16.49
N SER A 252 -5.55 7.56 -17.69
CA SER A 252 -4.30 8.23 -18.09
C SER A 252 -4.32 8.64 -19.55
N TRP A 253 -3.66 9.74 -19.85
CA TRP A 253 -3.45 10.27 -21.19
C TRP A 253 -1.97 10.57 -21.37
N ILE A 254 -1.31 10.00 -22.38
CA ILE A 254 0.13 10.08 -22.59
C ILE A 254 0.40 10.71 -23.94
N ASP A 255 1.31 11.68 -23.98
CA ASP A 255 1.78 12.34 -25.19
C ASP A 255 3.29 12.16 -25.33
N GLU A 256 3.69 11.27 -26.23
CA GLU A 256 5.08 10.98 -26.56
C GLU A 256 5.80 12.20 -27.16
N ALA A 257 5.11 13.01 -27.96
CA ALA A 257 5.71 14.13 -28.67
C ALA A 257 6.13 15.25 -27.72
N THR A 258 5.35 15.47 -26.66
CA THR A 258 5.67 16.46 -25.62
C THR A 258 6.34 15.86 -24.40
N GLN A 259 6.47 14.53 -24.34
CA GLN A 259 6.97 13.79 -23.18
C GLN A 259 6.19 14.13 -21.90
N THR A 260 4.87 14.19 -22.00
CA THR A 260 3.99 14.48 -20.87
C THR A 260 2.95 13.39 -20.67
N ALA A 261 2.45 13.29 -19.44
CA ALA A 261 1.31 12.44 -19.12
C ALA A 261 0.36 13.16 -18.18
N VAL A 262 -0.94 12.97 -18.37
CA VAL A 262 -1.95 13.32 -17.38
C VAL A 262 -2.47 12.02 -16.79
N ILE A 263 -2.48 11.91 -15.47
CA ILE A 263 -2.94 10.70 -14.77
C ILE A 263 -3.95 11.04 -13.69
N GLN A 264 -4.94 10.17 -13.52
CA GLN A 264 -5.78 10.16 -12.32
C GLN A 264 -5.07 9.43 -11.16
N PRO A 265 -5.46 9.67 -9.89
CA PRO A 265 -4.68 9.29 -8.70
C PRO A 265 -4.50 7.78 -8.48
N VAL A 266 -5.33 6.93 -9.08
CA VAL A 266 -5.35 5.47 -8.77
C VAL A 266 -4.70 4.64 -9.88
N ILE A 267 -3.47 5.03 -10.23
CA ILE A 267 -2.56 4.24 -11.08
C ILE A 267 -1.35 3.82 -10.25
N SER A 268 -1.01 2.53 -10.24
CA SER A 268 0.13 2.00 -9.49
C SER A 268 1.46 2.29 -10.16
N ASN A 269 2.56 2.28 -9.39
CA ASN A 269 3.92 2.40 -9.92
C ASN A 269 4.18 1.44 -11.09
N ARG A 270 3.91 0.14 -10.92
CA ARG A 270 4.10 -0.87 -11.99
C ARG A 270 3.22 -0.61 -13.21
N GLU A 271 1.96 -0.18 -13.00
CA GLU A 271 1.04 0.12 -14.10
C GLU A 271 1.45 1.39 -14.84
N LEU A 272 1.92 2.42 -14.14
CA LEU A 272 2.43 3.65 -14.73
C LEU A 272 3.68 3.37 -15.56
N ALA A 273 4.60 2.56 -15.04
CA ALA A 273 5.80 2.11 -15.76
C ALA A 273 5.43 1.42 -17.08
N ARG A 274 4.48 0.48 -17.02
CA ARG A 274 3.99 -0.27 -18.18
C ARG A 274 3.37 0.66 -19.23
N ARG A 275 2.43 1.52 -18.83
CA ARG A 275 1.75 2.47 -19.74
C ARG A 275 2.73 3.43 -20.39
N LEU A 276 3.66 4.01 -19.64
CA LEU A 276 4.65 4.94 -20.20
C LEU A 276 5.66 4.20 -21.11
N GLY A 277 6.03 2.98 -20.75
CA GLY A 277 6.95 2.15 -21.55
C GLY A 277 6.44 1.84 -22.96
N GLU A 278 5.11 1.69 -23.13
CA GLU A 278 4.46 1.54 -24.45
C GLU A 278 4.70 2.76 -25.37
N HIS A 279 4.94 3.93 -24.78
CA HIS A 279 5.25 5.19 -25.46
C HIS A 279 6.73 5.55 -25.40
N ASN A 280 7.61 4.60 -25.03
CA ASN A 280 9.04 4.84 -24.86
C ASN A 280 9.38 5.96 -23.86
N LEU A 281 8.51 6.15 -22.86
CA LEU A 281 8.68 7.10 -21.78
C LEU A 281 8.89 6.39 -20.44
N ALA A 282 9.46 7.12 -19.49
CA ALA A 282 9.61 6.75 -18.09
C ALA A 282 9.23 7.92 -17.19
N PHE A 283 8.95 7.60 -15.93
CA PHE A 283 8.68 8.54 -14.86
C PHE A 283 9.39 8.04 -13.59
N PRO A 284 9.83 8.94 -12.68
CA PRO A 284 10.32 8.56 -11.35
C PRO A 284 9.20 7.89 -10.53
N ILE A 285 9.04 6.58 -10.70
CA ILE A 285 8.10 5.75 -9.93
C ILE A 285 8.75 5.26 -8.62
N GLY A 286 7.92 4.95 -7.63
CA GLY A 286 8.38 4.37 -6.36
C GLY A 286 8.75 2.88 -6.49
N HIS A 287 9.44 2.38 -5.47
CA HIS A 287 9.96 1.01 -5.43
C HIS A 287 8.87 -0.04 -5.30
N CYS A 288 7.88 0.17 -4.44
CA CYS A 288 6.80 -0.79 -4.23
C CYS A 288 5.82 -0.74 -5.43
N PRO A 289 5.57 -1.87 -6.11
CA PRO A 289 4.82 -1.88 -7.37
C PRO A 289 3.35 -1.50 -7.23
N THR A 290 2.74 -1.70 -6.05
CA THR A 290 1.29 -1.59 -5.85
C THR A 290 0.86 -0.22 -5.31
N VAL A 291 1.82 0.61 -4.85
CA VAL A 291 1.60 2.00 -4.42
C VAL A 291 1.02 2.83 -5.57
N LYS A 292 -0.04 3.60 -5.27
CA LYS A 292 -0.77 4.43 -6.24
C LYS A 292 -0.30 5.89 -6.23
N ALA A 293 -0.31 6.52 -7.40
CA ALA A 293 0.27 7.83 -7.68
C ALA A 293 -0.21 8.96 -6.75
N GLY A 294 -1.50 9.01 -6.40
CA GLY A 294 -2.07 10.16 -5.68
C GLY A 294 -1.34 10.47 -4.36
N GLY A 295 -1.33 9.52 -3.41
CA GLY A 295 -0.61 9.70 -2.15
C GLY A 295 0.90 9.79 -2.35
N TYR A 296 1.45 8.98 -3.27
CA TYR A 296 2.87 8.95 -3.59
C TYR A 296 3.42 10.33 -3.99
N LEU A 297 2.79 10.98 -4.96
CA LEU A 297 3.20 12.29 -5.47
C LEU A 297 2.99 13.40 -4.43
N LEU A 298 1.88 13.34 -3.68
CA LEU A 298 1.60 14.31 -2.62
C LEU A 298 2.62 14.24 -1.48
N ASN A 299 3.16 13.05 -1.19
CA ASN A 299 4.21 12.85 -0.20
C ASN A 299 5.61 13.25 -0.68
N GLY A 300 5.78 13.61 -1.96
CA GLY A 300 7.08 13.90 -2.57
C GLY A 300 7.53 12.83 -3.56
N GLY A 301 7.30 11.55 -3.23
CA GLY A 301 7.60 10.42 -4.10
C GLY A 301 9.10 10.10 -4.20
N MET A 302 9.62 9.39 -3.21
CA MET A 302 10.95 8.78 -3.29
C MET A 302 10.94 7.73 -4.39
N SER A 303 11.86 7.83 -5.35
CA SER A 303 11.75 7.13 -6.64
C SER A 303 12.99 6.32 -6.98
N TRP A 304 12.83 5.38 -7.90
CA TRP A 304 13.95 4.86 -8.67
C TRP A 304 14.65 5.99 -9.43
N ASN A 305 15.98 5.91 -9.54
CA ASN A 305 16.80 6.84 -10.33
C ASN A 305 16.70 8.31 -9.87
N MET A 306 16.45 8.52 -8.57
CA MET A 306 16.21 9.83 -7.97
C MET A 306 17.40 10.79 -8.10
N GLY A 307 18.64 10.30 -8.24
CA GLY A 307 19.80 11.18 -8.45
C GLY A 307 19.81 11.88 -9.78
N HIS A 308 19.27 11.22 -10.78
CA HIS A 308 19.17 11.76 -12.11
C HIS A 308 17.89 12.58 -12.30
N TRP A 309 16.74 12.03 -11.90
CA TRP A 309 15.42 12.65 -12.13
C TRP A 309 14.89 13.51 -10.99
N GLY A 310 15.42 13.35 -9.78
CA GLY A 310 14.85 13.92 -8.55
C GLY A 310 13.67 13.12 -8.01
N PRO A 311 13.16 13.47 -6.81
CA PRO A 311 11.93 12.89 -6.29
C PRO A 311 10.75 13.24 -7.21
N ALA A 312 9.78 12.33 -7.29
CA ALA A 312 8.75 12.35 -8.31
C ALA A 312 7.90 13.63 -8.34
N CYS A 313 7.71 14.28 -7.19
CA CYS A 313 6.98 15.55 -7.11
C CYS A 313 7.64 16.68 -7.89
N LEU A 314 8.95 16.62 -8.17
CA LEU A 314 9.63 17.61 -9.02
C LEU A 314 9.25 17.49 -10.49
N SER A 315 8.74 16.32 -10.89
CA SER A 315 8.24 16.06 -12.24
C SER A 315 6.73 16.28 -12.36
N VAL A 316 6.06 16.79 -11.32
CA VAL A 316 4.65 17.22 -11.39
C VAL A 316 4.60 18.67 -11.87
N GLU A 317 3.98 18.93 -13.01
CA GLU A 317 3.87 20.27 -13.62
C GLU A 317 2.58 21.00 -13.24
N ALA A 318 1.51 20.25 -12.96
CA ALA A 318 0.25 20.77 -12.46
C ALA A 318 -0.57 19.69 -11.75
N VAL A 319 -1.50 20.11 -10.90
CA VAL A 319 -2.46 19.21 -10.24
C VAL A 319 -3.85 19.82 -10.34
N GLU A 320 -4.83 19.01 -10.74
CA GLU A 320 -6.24 19.39 -10.69
C GLU A 320 -6.83 18.95 -9.34
N PHE A 321 -7.54 19.88 -8.70
CA PHE A 321 -8.09 19.71 -7.37
C PHE A 321 -9.58 20.00 -7.33
N VAL A 322 -10.28 19.32 -6.42
CA VAL A 322 -11.55 19.79 -5.84
C VAL A 322 -11.26 20.39 -4.47
N THR A 323 -11.50 21.69 -4.30
CA THR A 323 -11.24 22.45 -3.06
C THR A 323 -12.37 22.32 -2.03
N ALA A 324 -12.14 22.79 -0.80
CA ALA A 324 -13.13 22.74 0.29
C ALA A 324 -14.45 23.47 -0.02
N ASP A 325 -14.43 24.45 -0.94
CA ASP A 325 -15.61 25.14 -1.43
C ASP A 325 -16.30 24.43 -2.62
N GLY A 326 -15.83 23.25 -3.01
CA GLY A 326 -16.42 22.41 -4.05
C GLY A 326 -16.08 22.84 -5.48
N LYS A 327 -15.03 23.64 -5.68
CA LYS A 327 -14.60 24.08 -7.01
C LYS A 327 -13.52 23.18 -7.57
N MET A 328 -13.59 22.93 -8.88
CA MET A 328 -12.48 22.35 -9.63
C MET A 328 -11.50 23.46 -10.02
N ILE A 329 -10.23 23.29 -9.67
CA ILE A 329 -9.15 24.22 -10.02
C ILE A 329 -7.93 23.48 -10.53
N LYS A 330 -7.08 24.15 -11.32
CA LYS A 330 -5.77 23.64 -11.73
C LYS A 330 -4.68 24.46 -11.04
N ALA A 331 -3.86 23.81 -10.23
CA ALA A 331 -2.71 24.42 -9.58
C ALA A 331 -1.43 24.10 -10.35
N SER A 332 -0.63 25.11 -10.68
CA SER A 332 0.59 25.01 -11.48
C SER A 332 1.61 26.09 -11.07
N ALA A 333 2.72 26.18 -11.79
CA ALA A 333 3.70 27.26 -11.61
C ALA A 333 3.16 28.67 -11.91
N THR A 334 2.02 28.80 -12.60
CA THR A 334 1.45 30.10 -12.97
C THR A 334 0.09 30.39 -12.35
N GLU A 335 -0.61 29.38 -11.84
CA GLU A 335 -1.96 29.48 -11.27
C GLU A 335 -2.03 28.73 -9.93
N HIS A 336 -2.62 29.34 -8.88
CA HIS A 336 -2.68 28.73 -7.54
C HIS A 336 -1.33 28.18 -7.04
N GLN A 337 -0.26 28.96 -7.24
CA GLN A 337 1.13 28.56 -7.04
C GLN A 337 1.45 28.05 -5.63
N ASP A 338 0.75 28.58 -4.63
CA ASP A 338 0.85 28.17 -3.24
C ASP A 338 0.26 26.79 -2.97
N LEU A 339 -0.87 26.46 -3.61
CA LEU A 339 -1.43 25.10 -3.57
C LEU A 339 -0.57 24.12 -4.37
N TYR A 340 -0.03 24.53 -5.52
CA TYR A 340 0.90 23.73 -6.32
C TYR A 340 2.22 23.44 -5.58
N TRP A 341 2.71 24.42 -4.81
CA TRP A 341 3.83 24.23 -3.89
C TRP A 341 3.49 23.20 -2.81
N ALA A 342 2.32 23.33 -2.16
CA ALA A 342 1.88 22.42 -1.10
C ALA A 342 1.70 20.98 -1.61
N ALA A 343 1.12 20.81 -2.80
CA ALA A 343 0.88 19.52 -3.42
C ALA A 343 2.16 18.68 -3.60
N ARG A 344 3.32 19.32 -3.70
CA ARG A 344 4.61 18.65 -3.89
C ARG A 344 5.29 18.42 -2.53
N GLY A 345 4.67 17.63 -1.66
CA GLY A 345 5.26 17.18 -0.39
C GLY A 345 4.47 17.44 0.91
N CYS A 346 3.27 18.01 0.87
CA CYS A 346 2.41 18.13 2.07
C CYS A 346 1.83 16.78 2.55
N GLY A 347 1.86 15.78 1.67
CA GLY A 347 1.41 14.43 1.96
C GLY A 347 -0.06 14.34 2.42
N PRO A 348 -0.35 13.52 3.45
CA PRO A 348 -1.71 13.27 3.94
C PRO A 348 -2.36 14.48 4.62
N GLY A 349 -1.63 15.58 4.82
CA GLY A 349 -2.17 16.85 5.30
C GLY A 349 -2.85 17.70 4.22
N MET A 350 -2.87 17.22 2.97
CA MET A 350 -3.50 17.92 1.85
C MET A 350 -4.98 18.24 2.17
N PHE A 351 -5.36 19.49 1.94
CA PHE A 351 -6.67 20.09 2.26
C PHE A 351 -7.47 20.41 0.98
N ALA A 352 -7.29 19.56 -0.04
CA ALA A 352 -8.04 19.53 -1.29
C ALA A 352 -7.90 18.13 -1.91
N VAL A 353 -8.88 17.69 -2.70
CA VAL A 353 -8.86 16.37 -3.33
C VAL A 353 -8.18 16.45 -4.70
N ALA A 354 -6.98 15.89 -4.82
CA ALA A 354 -6.28 15.80 -6.11
C ALA A 354 -6.98 14.78 -7.02
N THR A 355 -7.49 15.23 -8.17
CA THR A 355 -8.20 14.40 -9.14
C THR A 355 -7.36 14.07 -10.37
N ARG A 356 -6.39 14.91 -10.74
CA ARG A 356 -5.43 14.63 -11.83
C ARG A 356 -4.06 15.23 -11.55
N PHE A 357 -3.02 14.57 -12.05
CA PHE A 357 -1.64 15.05 -12.04
C PHE A 357 -1.14 15.18 -13.48
N HIS A 358 -0.55 16.32 -13.80
CA HIS A 358 0.14 16.59 -15.06
C HIS A 358 1.63 16.35 -14.81
N LEU A 359 2.23 15.42 -15.54
CA LEU A 359 3.55 14.87 -15.30
C LEU A 359 4.48 15.16 -16.47
N LYS A 360 5.67 15.64 -16.15
CA LYS A 360 6.83 15.59 -17.04
C LYS A 360 7.39 14.16 -17.04
N CYS A 361 7.53 13.58 -18.21
CA CYS A 361 8.14 12.27 -18.41
C CYS A 361 9.56 12.40 -19.00
N TYR A 362 10.27 11.28 -19.05
CA TYR A 362 11.64 11.16 -19.54
C TYR A 362 11.72 10.07 -20.60
N PRO A 363 12.74 10.07 -21.47
CA PRO A 363 13.02 8.90 -22.31
C PRO A 363 13.17 7.64 -21.46
N LEU A 364 12.58 6.53 -21.91
CA LEU A 364 12.73 5.22 -21.27
C LEU A 364 14.21 4.78 -21.33
N PRO A 365 14.85 4.47 -20.18
CA PRO A 365 16.17 3.85 -20.15
C PRO A 365 16.20 2.58 -21.00
N LYS A 366 17.22 2.44 -21.84
CA LYS A 366 17.35 1.32 -22.80
C LYS A 366 18.14 0.16 -22.24
N ALA A 367 18.88 0.38 -21.17
CA ALA A 367 19.54 -0.64 -20.41
C ALA A 367 19.42 -0.27 -18.93
N ILE A 368 18.90 -1.21 -18.13
CA ILE A 368 18.96 -1.13 -16.68
C ILE A 368 19.79 -2.33 -16.23
N ALA A 369 20.74 -2.10 -15.33
CA ALA A 369 21.60 -3.15 -14.80
C ALA A 369 21.57 -3.11 -13.26
N THR A 370 21.57 -4.29 -12.64
CA THR A 370 21.63 -4.44 -11.19
C THR A 370 22.88 -5.21 -10.78
N SER A 371 23.49 -4.78 -9.67
CA SER A 371 24.57 -5.50 -9.01
C SER A 371 24.24 -5.68 -7.53
N ASN A 372 24.32 -6.92 -7.05
CA ASN A 372 24.00 -7.28 -5.68
C ASN A 372 25.23 -7.87 -5.00
N TYR A 373 25.50 -7.47 -3.77
CA TYR A 373 26.61 -7.98 -2.97
C TYR A 373 26.13 -8.31 -1.57
N PHE A 374 26.45 -9.51 -1.09
CA PHE A 374 26.07 -9.97 0.25
C PHE A 374 27.31 -10.02 1.14
N TYR A 375 27.26 -9.33 2.29
CA TYR A 375 28.36 -9.25 3.25
C TYR A 375 27.94 -9.79 4.60
N SER A 376 28.86 -10.50 5.27
CA SER A 376 28.69 -10.86 6.68
C SER A 376 28.51 -9.60 7.53
N LEU A 377 27.67 -9.67 8.56
CA LEU A 377 27.49 -8.56 9.51
C LEU A 377 28.76 -8.25 10.34
N ASN A 378 29.75 -9.14 10.33
CA ASN A 378 31.09 -8.86 10.86
C ASN A 378 31.86 -7.82 10.01
N ASP A 379 31.61 -7.80 8.70
CA ASP A 379 32.25 -6.87 7.76
C ASP A 379 31.39 -5.62 7.49
N LEU A 380 30.21 -5.51 8.11
CA LEU A 380 29.22 -4.46 7.86
C LEU A 380 29.84 -3.06 7.80
N LYS A 381 30.61 -2.67 8.82
CA LYS A 381 31.22 -1.34 8.86
C LYS A 381 32.15 -1.09 7.68
N ALA A 382 33.05 -2.03 7.40
CA ALA A 382 34.03 -1.89 6.32
C ALA A 382 33.35 -1.84 4.95
N ALA A 383 32.34 -2.71 4.74
CA ALA A 383 31.57 -2.75 3.51
C ALA A 383 30.81 -1.46 3.26
N VAL A 384 30.04 -0.99 4.25
CA VAL A 384 29.26 0.24 4.13
C VAL A 384 30.15 1.46 3.90
N ASP A 385 31.25 1.58 4.64
CA ASP A 385 32.17 2.71 4.51
C ASP A 385 32.79 2.80 3.11
N GLU A 386 33.26 1.68 2.57
CA GLU A 386 33.86 1.65 1.24
C GLU A 386 32.82 1.81 0.14
N VAL A 387 31.68 1.12 0.21
CA VAL A 387 30.60 1.21 -0.77
C VAL A 387 30.03 2.62 -0.87
N VAL A 388 29.80 3.30 0.26
CA VAL A 388 29.34 4.70 0.26
C VAL A 388 30.39 5.63 -0.34
N ALA A 389 31.68 5.39 -0.09
CA ALA A 389 32.75 6.17 -0.69
C ALA A 389 32.84 5.95 -2.22
N LEU A 390 32.68 4.72 -2.69
CA LEU A 390 32.60 4.38 -4.11
C LEU A 390 31.34 4.95 -4.76
N GLY A 391 30.19 4.95 -4.07
CA GLY A 391 28.94 5.53 -4.58
C GLY A 391 29.09 6.99 -4.99
N ARG A 392 29.93 7.76 -4.29
CA ARG A 392 30.24 9.17 -4.64
C ARG A 392 31.05 9.34 -5.93
N THR A 393 31.68 8.28 -6.43
CA THR A 393 32.40 8.29 -7.71
C THR A 393 31.56 7.74 -8.87
N MET A 394 30.43 7.09 -8.58
CA MET A 394 29.45 6.67 -9.57
C MET A 394 28.67 7.86 -10.11
N PRO A 395 28.09 7.77 -11.31
CA PRO A 395 27.17 8.79 -11.82
C PRO A 395 25.84 8.83 -11.03
N ASP A 396 25.08 9.92 -11.21
CA ASP A 396 23.83 10.17 -10.47
C ASP A 396 22.63 9.34 -10.96
N ASN A 397 22.80 8.59 -12.07
CA ASN A 397 21.86 7.61 -12.57
C ASN A 397 22.05 6.21 -11.98
N VAL A 398 22.79 6.11 -10.86
CA VAL A 398 22.90 4.89 -10.05
C VAL A 398 22.12 5.09 -8.77
N GLU A 399 21.21 4.18 -8.48
CA GLU A 399 20.66 4.05 -7.14
C GLU A 399 21.50 3.08 -6.32
N LEU A 400 21.89 3.49 -5.11
CA LEU A 400 22.67 2.66 -4.19
C LEU A 400 21.93 2.49 -2.88
N SER A 401 21.63 1.25 -2.52
CA SER A 401 20.82 0.91 -1.35
C SER A 401 21.50 -0.16 -0.52
N ILE A 402 21.46 0.02 0.80
CA ILE A 402 22.07 -0.89 1.76
C ILE A 402 20.97 -1.46 2.65
N PHE A 403 20.89 -2.78 2.66
CA PHE A 403 19.85 -3.56 3.32
C PHE A 403 20.45 -4.41 4.43
N LEU A 404 19.74 -4.52 5.56
CA LEU A 404 19.85 -5.64 6.48
C LEU A 404 18.60 -6.50 6.27
N ILE A 405 18.81 -7.75 5.87
CA ILE A 405 17.75 -8.70 5.50
C ILE A 405 18.02 -10.10 6.07
N LYS A 406 17.02 -10.99 5.99
CA LYS A 406 17.27 -12.43 6.06
C LYS A 406 18.16 -12.83 4.88
N ALA A 407 19.18 -13.64 5.16
CA ALA A 407 20.04 -14.18 4.13
C ALA A 407 19.26 -15.11 3.19
N PRO A 408 19.53 -15.07 1.88
CA PRO A 408 19.09 -16.09 0.94
C PRO A 408 19.46 -17.50 1.44
N ALA A 409 18.69 -18.52 1.02
CA ALA A 409 18.83 -19.88 1.53
C ALA A 409 20.25 -20.44 1.32
N GLU A 410 20.89 -20.07 0.20
CA GLU A 410 22.24 -20.50 -0.17
C GLU A 410 23.31 -19.93 0.77
N LEU A 411 23.02 -18.83 1.46
CA LEU A 411 23.91 -18.14 2.39
C LEU A 411 23.58 -18.42 3.86
N ALA A 412 22.57 -19.26 4.15
CA ALA A 412 22.10 -19.50 5.51
C ALA A 412 23.21 -20.00 6.45
N GLU A 413 24.03 -20.95 6.00
CA GLU A 413 25.14 -21.51 6.80
C GLU A 413 26.23 -20.48 7.08
N ALA A 414 26.60 -19.67 6.07
CA ALA A 414 27.60 -18.61 6.20
C ALA A 414 27.14 -17.49 7.15
N CYS A 415 25.83 -17.33 7.34
CA CYS A 415 25.23 -16.29 8.17
C CYS A 415 24.68 -16.82 9.50
N LYS A 416 24.92 -18.09 9.86
CA LYS A 416 24.33 -18.72 11.06
C LYS A 416 24.66 -18.00 12.36
N ASP A 417 25.88 -17.45 12.46
CA ASP A 417 26.36 -16.73 13.65
C ASP A 417 25.57 -15.42 13.91
N HIS A 418 24.83 -14.94 12.91
CA HIS A 418 23.94 -13.78 13.01
C HIS A 418 22.48 -14.16 12.75
N ASN A 419 22.04 -15.35 13.18
CA ASN A 419 20.67 -15.83 13.02
C ASN A 419 20.20 -15.89 11.53
N GLY A 420 21.15 -16.12 10.63
CA GLY A 420 20.92 -16.10 9.19
C GLY A 420 20.54 -14.72 8.65
N LYS A 421 21.02 -13.63 9.27
CA LYS A 421 20.88 -12.25 8.76
C LYS A 421 22.16 -11.82 8.04
N VAL A 422 22.02 -10.95 7.04
CA VAL A 422 23.12 -10.50 6.17
C VAL A 422 22.96 -9.02 5.81
N CYS A 423 24.07 -8.38 5.44
CA CYS A 423 24.04 -7.08 4.80
C CYS A 423 24.01 -7.27 3.29
N MET A 424 23.03 -6.73 2.59
CA MET A 424 22.95 -6.72 1.13
C MET A 424 23.15 -5.30 0.62
N VAL A 425 24.06 -5.13 -0.33
CA VAL A 425 24.24 -3.89 -1.09
C VAL A 425 23.66 -4.12 -2.47
N VAL A 426 22.77 -3.23 -2.89
CA VAL A 426 22.15 -3.23 -4.22
C VAL A 426 22.51 -1.93 -4.91
N ALA A 427 23.01 -2.03 -6.15
CA ALA A 427 23.22 -0.89 -7.02
C ALA A 427 22.50 -1.09 -8.35
N VAL A 428 21.67 -0.13 -8.75
CA VAL A 428 20.90 -0.18 -9.99
C VAL A 428 21.27 1.02 -10.86
N ALA A 429 21.80 0.75 -12.06
CA ALA A 429 22.15 1.78 -13.04
C ALA A 429 21.10 1.89 -14.14
N PHE A 430 20.77 3.12 -14.52
CA PHE A 430 19.80 3.44 -15.57
C PHE A 430 20.49 4.16 -16.74
N GLY A 431 20.76 3.44 -17.83
CA GLY A 431 21.46 3.99 -19.00
C GLY A 431 20.65 3.97 -20.30
N MET A 432 21.11 4.77 -21.25
CA MET A 432 20.62 4.78 -22.64
C MET A 432 21.34 3.75 -23.51
N THR A 433 22.46 3.21 -23.04
CA THR A 433 23.10 2.03 -23.63
C THR A 433 23.54 1.04 -22.55
N LYS A 434 23.82 -0.19 -22.98
CA LYS A 434 24.35 -1.23 -22.10
C LYS A 434 25.69 -0.80 -21.50
N GLU A 435 26.58 -0.27 -22.32
CA GLU A 435 27.93 0.16 -21.91
C GLU A 435 27.88 1.28 -20.87
N GLU A 436 26.92 2.22 -21.00
CA GLU A 436 26.71 3.28 -20.01
C GLU A 436 26.33 2.69 -18.64
N SER A 437 25.37 1.77 -18.62
CA SER A 437 24.89 1.13 -17.38
C SER A 437 25.98 0.29 -16.73
N GLU A 438 26.74 -0.47 -17.53
CA GLU A 438 27.84 -1.30 -17.03
C GLU A 438 29.00 -0.46 -16.49
N ALA A 439 29.34 0.63 -17.17
CA ALA A 439 30.39 1.56 -16.74
C ALA A 439 30.01 2.28 -15.44
N ALA A 440 28.72 2.60 -15.25
CA ALA A 440 28.21 3.25 -14.06
C ALA A 440 28.41 2.40 -12.78
N LEU A 441 28.32 1.07 -12.88
CA LEU A 441 28.52 0.14 -11.76
C LEU A 441 29.97 -0.33 -11.58
N ALA A 442 30.83 -0.10 -12.58
CA ALA A 442 32.24 -0.52 -12.55
C ALA A 442 33.04 -0.09 -11.29
N PRO A 443 32.79 1.07 -10.64
CA PRO A 443 33.49 1.42 -9.41
C PRO A 443 33.35 0.39 -8.28
N LEU A 444 32.24 -0.36 -8.19
CA LEU A 444 32.05 -1.39 -7.16
C LEU A 444 33.07 -2.52 -7.26
N GLU A 445 33.48 -2.88 -8.48
CA GLU A 445 34.46 -3.94 -8.72
C GLU A 445 35.91 -3.52 -8.44
N GLN A 446 36.16 -2.22 -8.27
CA GLN A 446 37.48 -1.68 -7.96
C GLN A 446 37.72 -1.63 -6.44
N GLY A 447 36.66 -1.73 -5.64
CA GLY A 447 36.74 -1.74 -4.19
C GLY A 447 37.44 -2.97 -3.64
N THR A 448 38.08 -2.84 -2.48
CA THR A 448 38.69 -3.95 -1.76
C THR A 448 37.65 -4.85 -1.10
N VAL A 449 36.50 -4.28 -0.68
CA VAL A 449 35.41 -5.02 -0.04
C VAL A 449 34.75 -6.04 -0.96
N VAL A 450 34.84 -5.91 -2.29
CA VAL A 450 34.28 -6.92 -3.22
C VAL A 450 34.81 -8.33 -2.92
N LYS A 451 36.05 -8.46 -2.44
CA LYS A 451 36.69 -9.73 -2.08
C LYS A 451 36.13 -10.34 -0.80
N LYS A 452 35.39 -9.58 -0.01
CA LYS A 452 34.73 -10.01 1.23
C LYS A 452 33.25 -10.39 1.00
N ALA A 453 32.72 -10.19 -0.20
CA ALA A 453 31.35 -10.59 -0.49
C ALA A 453 31.22 -12.12 -0.38
N LEU A 454 30.23 -12.57 0.38
CA LEU A 454 29.85 -13.98 0.50
C LEU A 454 29.27 -14.52 -0.81
N ALA A 455 28.51 -13.67 -1.51
CA ALA A 455 28.02 -13.88 -2.87
C ALA A 455 27.84 -12.53 -3.55
N ARG A 456 27.85 -12.54 -4.88
CA ARG A 456 27.59 -11.34 -5.68
C ARG A 456 27.06 -11.68 -7.07
N THR A 457 26.26 -10.78 -7.60
CA THR A 457 25.91 -10.68 -9.04
C THR A 457 26.34 -9.30 -9.53
N PHE A 458 26.86 -9.20 -10.74
CA PHE A 458 27.42 -7.95 -11.26
C PHE A 458 26.94 -7.68 -12.68
N ASN A 459 26.44 -6.47 -12.91
CA ASN A 459 25.90 -6.02 -14.20
C ASN A 459 24.83 -6.96 -14.79
N GLU A 460 23.96 -7.51 -13.94
CA GLU A 460 22.84 -8.31 -14.42
C GLU A 460 21.80 -7.41 -15.09
N PRO A 461 21.43 -7.65 -16.35
CA PRO A 461 20.43 -6.86 -17.04
C PRO A 461 19.05 -7.04 -16.40
N THR A 462 18.29 -5.96 -16.29
CA THR A 462 16.91 -5.94 -15.81
C THR A 462 16.12 -4.86 -16.55
N ASP A 463 14.84 -4.75 -16.24
CA ASP A 463 13.97 -3.64 -16.62
C ASP A 463 13.10 -3.21 -15.41
N PHE A 464 12.16 -2.29 -15.61
CA PHE A 464 11.23 -1.87 -14.56
C PHE A 464 10.32 -2.99 -14.05
N GLU A 465 10.04 -3.99 -14.87
CA GLU A 465 9.21 -5.14 -14.49
C GLU A 465 10.00 -6.08 -13.56
N GLY A 466 11.25 -6.40 -13.92
CA GLY A 466 12.16 -7.15 -13.06
C GLY A 466 12.42 -6.45 -11.72
N LEU A 467 12.62 -5.12 -11.73
CA LEU A 467 12.73 -4.32 -10.50
C LEU A 467 11.44 -4.36 -9.66
N SER A 468 10.27 -4.34 -10.32
CA SER A 468 8.97 -4.43 -9.65
C SER A 468 8.77 -5.80 -8.98
N ILE A 469 9.17 -6.89 -9.64
CA ILE A 469 9.11 -8.25 -9.08
C ILE A 469 10.02 -8.35 -7.85
N ALA A 470 11.30 -8.00 -7.99
CA ALA A 470 12.27 -8.08 -6.90
C ALA A 470 11.87 -7.23 -5.68
N SER A 471 11.35 -6.01 -5.92
CA SER A 471 10.83 -5.15 -4.85
C SER A 471 9.56 -5.71 -4.21
N GLY A 472 8.63 -6.27 -5.01
CA GLY A 472 7.40 -6.88 -4.52
C GLY A 472 7.64 -8.05 -3.56
N GLU A 473 8.70 -8.82 -3.75
CA GLU A 473 9.13 -9.89 -2.83
C GLU A 473 9.59 -9.35 -1.47
N SER A 474 10.17 -8.14 -1.44
CA SER A 474 10.64 -7.49 -0.20
C SER A 474 9.51 -6.83 0.59
N TRP A 475 8.44 -6.39 -0.08
CA TRP A 475 7.24 -5.81 0.54
C TRP A 475 5.98 -6.54 0.10
N PRO A 476 5.78 -7.79 0.56
CA PRO A 476 4.67 -8.62 0.12
C PRO A 476 3.33 -8.05 0.57
N GLU A 477 2.32 -8.19 -0.30
CA GLU A 477 0.94 -7.86 0.03
C GLU A 477 0.38 -8.81 1.09
N ASN A 478 -0.75 -8.44 1.67
CA ASN A 478 -1.43 -9.24 2.71
C ASN A 478 -0.67 -9.43 4.01
N HIS A 479 0.29 -8.55 4.32
CA HIS A 479 1.03 -8.55 5.56
C HIS A 479 0.61 -7.44 6.51
N ARG A 480 0.94 -7.63 7.77
CA ARG A 480 0.92 -6.66 8.86
C ARG A 480 2.25 -5.92 8.82
N ASN A 481 2.18 -4.60 8.73
CA ASN A 481 3.36 -3.78 8.49
C ASN A 481 3.44 -2.61 9.49
N LEU A 482 4.64 -2.35 9.99
CA LEU A 482 4.99 -1.08 10.62
C LEU A 482 6.20 -0.50 9.89
N CYS A 483 6.24 0.81 9.75
CA CYS A 483 7.30 1.49 9.04
C CYS A 483 7.69 2.76 9.80
N GLU A 484 8.98 3.03 9.83
CA GLU A 484 9.51 4.34 10.16
C GLU A 484 10.70 4.67 9.25
N ASN A 485 10.50 5.63 8.36
CA ASN A 485 11.51 6.15 7.45
C ASN A 485 12.11 7.45 8.02
N GLN A 486 13.40 7.38 8.26
CA GLN A 486 14.22 8.33 8.99
C GLN A 486 15.30 8.88 8.06
N CYS A 487 15.36 10.19 7.98
CA CYS A 487 16.41 10.90 7.26
C CYS A 487 17.59 11.14 8.19
N SER A 488 18.82 11.05 7.67
CA SER A 488 20.03 11.21 8.47
C SER A 488 21.18 11.89 7.72
N LYS A 489 21.98 12.65 8.48
CA LYS A 489 23.29 13.17 8.07
C LYS A 489 24.47 12.45 8.73
N ALA A 490 24.18 11.44 9.56
CA ALA A 490 25.20 10.66 10.22
C ALA A 490 25.93 9.76 9.20
N ARG A 491 27.08 9.24 9.61
CA ARG A 491 27.81 8.26 8.81
C ARG A 491 26.97 6.98 8.70
N PRO A 492 26.65 6.49 7.49
CA PRO A 492 25.76 5.34 7.32
C PRO A 492 26.21 4.07 8.05
N SER A 493 27.52 3.83 8.13
CA SER A 493 28.05 2.66 8.84
C SER A 493 27.84 2.75 10.34
N ASP A 494 27.89 3.93 10.95
CA ASP A 494 27.67 4.08 12.39
C ASP A 494 26.19 3.84 12.74
N MET A 495 25.26 4.28 11.88
CA MET A 495 23.82 4.00 11.99
C MET A 495 23.54 2.49 11.88
N LEU A 496 24.01 1.85 10.80
CA LEU A 496 23.75 0.43 10.54
C LEU A 496 24.42 -0.47 11.58
N MET A 497 25.59 -0.10 12.10
CA MET A 497 26.24 -0.81 13.20
C MET A 497 25.44 -0.70 14.50
N ALA A 498 24.83 0.44 14.80
CA ALA A 498 23.95 0.60 15.96
C ALA A 498 22.70 -0.30 15.86
N LEU A 499 22.19 -0.49 14.65
CA LEU A 499 21.02 -1.32 14.38
C LEU A 499 21.31 -2.82 14.29
N ARG A 500 22.55 -3.21 13.97
CA ARG A 500 22.93 -4.57 13.59
C ARG A 500 22.44 -5.63 14.58
N ASP A 501 22.76 -5.49 15.86
CA ASP A 501 22.48 -6.51 16.87
C ASP A 501 20.96 -6.60 17.11
N LYS A 502 20.27 -5.45 17.14
CA LYS A 502 18.80 -5.41 17.25
C LYS A 502 18.12 -6.03 16.04
N PHE A 503 18.68 -5.90 14.84
CA PHE A 503 18.16 -6.52 13.63
C PHE A 503 18.33 -8.05 13.63
N VAL A 504 19.42 -8.57 14.21
CA VAL A 504 19.62 -10.02 14.40
C VAL A 504 18.50 -10.65 15.24
N GLU A 505 17.95 -9.87 16.18
CA GLU A 505 16.82 -10.22 17.05
C GLU A 505 15.44 -9.99 16.42
N ALA A 506 15.34 -9.59 15.15
CA ALA A 506 14.06 -9.34 14.50
C ALA A 506 13.14 -10.57 14.60
N PRO A 507 11.92 -10.44 15.18
CA PRO A 507 11.01 -11.58 15.36
C PRO A 507 10.62 -12.22 14.04
N SER A 508 10.34 -11.39 13.03
CA SER A 508 10.02 -11.84 11.68
C SER A 508 11.26 -11.94 10.79
N ALA A 509 11.29 -12.99 9.98
CA ALA A 509 12.27 -13.15 8.91
C ALA A 509 12.06 -12.15 7.76
N LYS A 510 10.85 -11.60 7.61
CA LYS A 510 10.48 -10.66 6.53
C LYS A 510 10.80 -9.21 6.86
N SER A 511 11.07 -8.88 8.12
CA SER A 511 11.46 -7.52 8.49
C SER A 511 12.77 -7.12 7.83
N VAL A 512 12.81 -5.88 7.35
CA VAL A 512 13.93 -5.30 6.59
C VAL A 512 14.31 -3.95 7.18
N ILE A 513 15.61 -3.66 7.16
CA ILE A 513 16.13 -2.31 7.34
C ILE A 513 16.82 -1.93 6.04
N VAL A 514 16.48 -0.77 5.46
CA VAL A 514 17.11 -0.28 4.23
C VAL A 514 17.42 1.19 4.34
N PHE A 515 18.61 1.58 3.87
CA PHE A 515 18.99 2.98 3.68
C PHE A 515 19.58 3.19 2.29
N CYS A 516 18.94 4.07 1.53
CA CYS A 516 19.40 4.56 0.24
C CYS A 516 20.47 5.64 0.44
N GLN A 517 21.48 5.62 -0.42
CA GLN A 517 22.67 6.44 -0.33
C GLN A 517 22.78 7.34 -1.56
N SER A 518 23.23 8.58 -1.35
CA SER A 518 23.51 9.48 -2.46
C SER A 518 24.69 9.00 -3.30
N THR A 519 24.49 8.95 -4.61
CA THR A 519 25.50 8.68 -5.63
C THR A 519 25.86 9.95 -6.39
N GLY A 520 27.03 9.97 -7.03
CA GLY A 520 27.52 11.15 -7.74
C GLY A 520 27.85 12.33 -6.84
N SER A 521 28.00 13.50 -7.48
CA SER A 521 28.39 14.74 -6.80
C SER A 521 27.19 15.51 -6.24
N ARG A 522 25.97 15.20 -6.68
CA ARG A 522 24.73 15.83 -6.20
C ARG A 522 24.19 15.04 -5.02
N ASN A 523 23.81 15.73 -3.95
CA ASN A 523 23.11 15.07 -2.87
C ASN A 523 21.63 14.91 -3.25
N LEU A 524 21.13 13.68 -3.18
CA LEU A 524 19.77 13.29 -3.57
C LEU A 524 18.66 14.00 -2.79
N LEU A 525 19.01 14.55 -1.63
CA LEU A 525 18.08 14.98 -0.59
C LEU A 525 18.36 16.43 -0.16
N GLU A 526 18.80 17.27 -1.09
CA GLU A 526 18.99 18.69 -0.80
C GLU A 526 17.63 19.40 -0.66
N PRO A 527 17.50 20.32 0.32
CA PRO A 527 16.29 21.12 0.47
C PRO A 527 15.97 21.93 -0.78
N ASN A 528 14.74 21.78 -1.28
CA ASN A 528 14.25 22.58 -2.40
C ASN A 528 13.13 23.53 -1.91
N PRO A 529 13.31 24.87 -1.96
CA PRO A 529 12.31 25.82 -1.49
C PRO A 529 11.03 25.85 -2.35
N GLU A 530 11.09 25.39 -3.59
CA GLU A 530 9.99 25.39 -4.56
C GLU A 530 8.93 24.31 -4.29
N VAL A 531 9.16 23.44 -3.31
CA VAL A 531 8.24 22.35 -2.95
C VAL A 531 8.08 22.22 -1.44
N ALA A 532 6.96 21.65 -0.99
CA ALA A 532 6.70 21.40 0.43
C ALA A 532 7.57 20.27 1.01
N LEU A 533 8.04 19.34 0.18
CA LEU A 533 8.96 18.26 0.59
C LEU A 533 10.19 18.85 1.30
N SER A 534 10.45 18.45 2.53
CA SER A 534 11.38 19.16 3.43
C SER A 534 12.63 18.39 3.82
N ILE A 535 12.93 17.30 3.11
CA ILE A 535 14.07 16.44 3.44
C ILE A 535 15.38 17.21 3.32
N ASP A 536 16.22 17.09 4.34
CA ASP A 536 17.60 17.58 4.40
C ASP A 536 18.51 16.49 5.01
N ALA A 537 19.05 15.62 4.16
CA ALA A 537 19.83 14.46 4.62
C ALA A 537 20.88 14.01 3.59
N THR A 538 21.73 13.07 3.97
CA THR A 538 22.66 12.37 3.04
C THR A 538 22.28 10.91 2.84
N SER A 539 21.40 10.39 3.71
CA SER A 539 20.83 9.06 3.63
C SER A 539 19.36 9.14 4.05
N TYR A 540 18.52 8.36 3.38
CA TYR A 540 17.12 8.18 3.75
C TYR A 540 16.77 6.69 3.73
N GLY A 541 15.76 6.31 4.48
CA GLY A 541 15.37 4.92 4.66
C GLY A 541 15.05 4.64 6.12
N GLY A 542 14.92 3.38 6.48
CA GLY A 542 14.54 3.05 7.84
C GLY A 542 14.23 1.59 8.02
N SER A 543 13.25 1.33 8.86
CA SER A 543 12.86 -0.02 9.27
C SER A 543 11.44 -0.33 8.86
N TRP A 544 11.24 -1.54 8.35
CA TRP A 544 9.95 -2.14 8.07
C TRP A 544 9.84 -3.43 8.87
N ALA A 545 8.97 -3.43 9.87
CA ALA A 545 8.56 -4.67 10.53
C ALA A 545 7.42 -5.29 9.72
N ILE A 546 7.59 -6.53 9.27
CA ILE A 546 6.64 -7.19 8.34
C ILE A 546 6.34 -8.60 8.85
N TRP A 547 5.08 -8.95 9.06
CA TRP A 547 4.67 -10.28 9.53
C TRP A 547 3.23 -10.62 9.09
N GLU A 548 2.80 -11.87 9.26
CA GLU A 548 1.47 -12.34 8.84
C GLU A 548 0.45 -12.35 9.97
N ASP A 549 0.80 -13.00 11.08
CA ASP A 549 -0.15 -13.38 12.11
C ASP A 549 -0.36 -12.29 13.16
N GLU A 550 -1.62 -12.01 13.49
CA GLU A 550 -1.97 -11.02 14.52
C GLU A 550 -1.41 -11.36 15.90
N ALA A 551 -1.20 -12.66 16.18
CA ALA A 551 -0.58 -13.11 17.42
C ALA A 551 0.84 -12.55 17.63
N ASP A 552 1.54 -12.18 16.55
CA ASP A 552 2.90 -11.68 16.59
C ASP A 552 2.99 -10.14 16.65
N ASP A 553 1.85 -9.44 16.71
CA ASP A 553 1.79 -7.97 16.74
C ASP A 553 2.62 -7.37 17.87
N ALA A 554 2.50 -7.93 19.08
CA ALA A 554 3.16 -7.39 20.25
C ALA A 554 4.69 -7.51 20.13
N ALA A 555 5.19 -8.64 19.62
CA ALA A 555 6.61 -8.88 19.45
C ALA A 555 7.21 -7.96 18.39
N ASN A 556 6.57 -7.85 17.22
CA ASN A 556 7.05 -7.03 16.13
C ASN A 556 6.95 -5.53 16.43
N ARG A 557 5.88 -5.07 17.10
CA ARG A 557 5.77 -3.67 17.55
C ARG A 557 6.86 -3.32 18.55
N LYS A 558 7.10 -4.17 19.55
CA LYS A 558 8.17 -3.95 20.53
C LYS A 558 9.53 -3.84 19.83
N TRP A 559 9.82 -4.74 18.89
CA TRP A 559 11.06 -4.69 18.11
C TRP A 559 11.18 -3.38 17.31
N GLN A 560 10.11 -2.96 16.64
CA GLN A 560 10.07 -1.71 15.88
C GLN A 560 10.32 -0.50 16.78
N ASP A 561 9.69 -0.43 17.95
CA ASP A 561 9.88 0.68 18.91
C ASP A 561 11.33 0.76 19.40
N GLU A 562 11.97 -0.38 19.67
CA GLU A 562 13.38 -0.45 20.07
C GLU A 562 14.33 -0.03 18.94
N VAL A 563 14.05 -0.45 17.70
CA VAL A 563 14.80 -0.02 16.51
C VAL A 563 14.71 1.50 16.31
N ILE A 564 13.51 2.08 16.43
CA ILE A 564 13.30 3.53 16.33
C ILE A 564 14.05 4.26 17.46
N ALA A 565 14.02 3.74 18.68
CA ALA A 565 14.73 4.32 19.81
C ALA A 565 16.25 4.34 19.61
N ILE A 566 16.83 3.27 19.06
CA ILE A 566 18.25 3.19 18.69
C ILE A 566 18.60 4.23 17.62
N MET A 567 17.70 4.46 16.65
CA MET A 567 17.96 5.39 15.55
C MET A 567 17.74 6.86 15.89
N LYS A 568 17.03 7.17 16.97
CA LYS A 568 16.70 8.53 17.38
C LYS A 568 17.90 9.50 17.37
N PRO A 569 19.10 9.16 17.91
CA PRO A 569 20.25 10.07 17.91
C PRO A 569 20.80 10.38 16.51
N PHE A 570 20.51 9.52 15.52
CA PHE A 570 20.96 9.67 14.14
C PHE A 570 19.92 10.36 13.25
N THR A 571 18.70 10.56 13.75
CA THR A 571 17.57 11.04 12.93
C THR A 571 17.59 12.56 12.87
N SER A 572 17.68 13.12 11.66
CA SER A 572 17.50 14.55 11.45
C SER A 572 16.04 14.92 11.23
N GLN A 573 15.30 14.09 10.50
CA GLN A 573 13.90 14.31 10.11
C GLN A 573 13.20 12.97 9.82
N HIS A 574 11.88 13.01 9.71
CA HIS A 574 11.06 11.89 9.26
C HIS A 574 10.56 12.12 7.83
N TYR A 575 10.32 11.03 7.09
CA TYR A 575 9.65 11.13 5.80
C TYR A 575 8.13 10.99 5.98
N ILE A 576 7.37 12.06 5.72
CA ILE A 576 5.92 12.12 5.98
C ILE A 576 5.11 11.01 5.30
N GLY A 577 5.58 10.51 4.15
CA GLY A 577 4.92 9.42 3.42
C GLY A 577 5.07 8.04 4.08
N GLU A 578 6.08 7.87 4.93
CA GLU A 578 6.48 6.59 5.52
C GLU A 578 6.86 6.74 7.00
N THR A 579 6.00 7.40 7.78
CA THR A 579 6.18 7.55 9.23
C THR A 579 4.87 7.32 9.96
N ASP A 580 4.91 6.63 11.10
CA ASP A 580 3.74 6.45 11.95
C ASP A 580 3.61 7.61 12.95
N TYR A 581 2.85 8.60 12.52
CA TYR A 581 2.50 9.75 13.35
C TYR A 581 1.14 9.62 14.06
N VAL A 582 0.47 8.47 13.96
CA VAL A 582 -0.66 8.16 14.85
C VAL A 582 -0.13 7.71 16.20
N GLN A 583 0.91 6.89 16.18
CA GLN A 583 1.66 6.49 17.36
C GLN A 583 2.40 7.68 17.97
N ASP A 584 3.15 8.45 17.16
CA ASP A 584 3.90 9.63 17.62
C ASP A 584 3.54 10.90 16.82
N PRO A 585 2.57 11.69 17.31
CA PRO A 585 2.14 12.93 16.67
C PRO A 585 3.24 13.96 16.36
N ALA A 586 4.36 13.94 17.09
CA ALA A 586 5.45 14.91 16.88
C ALA A 586 6.09 14.75 15.49
N ARG A 587 6.10 13.52 14.96
CA ARG A 587 6.71 13.18 13.67
C ARG A 587 6.12 13.94 12.49
N VAL A 588 4.87 14.40 12.59
CA VAL A 588 4.28 15.27 11.56
C VAL A 588 5.11 16.55 11.43
N GLN A 589 5.31 17.27 12.54
CA GLN A 589 6.03 18.53 12.52
C GLN A 589 7.53 18.30 12.26
N GLU A 590 8.10 17.23 12.81
CA GLU A 590 9.51 16.85 12.59
C GLU A 590 9.81 16.39 11.15
N SER A 591 8.79 16.13 10.33
CA SER A 591 8.95 15.88 8.89
C SER A 591 9.17 17.16 8.07
N TYR A 592 8.98 18.34 8.68
CA TYR A 592 9.07 19.63 8.00
C TYR A 592 10.04 20.57 8.70
N SER A 593 10.71 21.44 7.94
CA SER A 593 11.35 22.61 8.51
C SER A 593 10.30 23.55 9.09
N ALA A 594 10.65 24.32 10.12
CA ALA A 594 9.72 25.26 10.75
C ALA A 594 9.11 26.27 9.75
N GLU A 595 9.91 26.71 8.77
CA GLU A 595 9.46 27.62 7.71
C GLU A 595 8.41 26.96 6.80
N LYS A 596 8.68 25.74 6.32
CA LYS A 596 7.75 25.01 5.44
C LYS A 596 6.49 24.61 6.18
N TRP A 597 6.60 24.21 7.45
CA TRP A 597 5.45 23.93 8.30
C TRP A 597 4.53 25.14 8.42
N LYS A 598 5.08 26.31 8.77
CA LYS A 598 4.32 27.55 8.85
C LYS A 598 3.65 27.91 7.51
N ARG A 599 4.38 27.77 6.40
CA ARG A 599 3.81 28.03 5.06
C ARG A 599 2.66 27.06 4.75
N LEU A 600 2.76 25.78 5.10
CA LEU A 600 1.67 24.82 4.93
C LEU A 600 0.41 25.22 5.72
N GLU A 601 0.58 25.72 6.95
CA GLU A 601 -0.54 26.25 7.76
C GLU A 601 -1.19 27.47 7.11
N GLU A 602 -0.40 28.41 6.57
CA GLU A 602 -0.89 29.60 5.86
C GLU A 602 -1.69 29.23 4.60
N VAL A 603 -1.18 28.29 3.79
CA VAL A 603 -1.89 27.82 2.59
C VAL A 603 -3.17 27.07 2.98
N ARG A 604 -3.14 26.25 4.03
CA ARG A 604 -4.34 25.59 4.55
C ARG A 604 -5.41 26.59 4.97
N ALA A 605 -5.03 27.63 5.73
CA ALA A 605 -5.95 28.68 6.15
C ALA A 605 -6.62 29.41 4.98
N LYS A 606 -5.94 29.50 3.83
CA LYS A 606 -6.50 30.10 2.60
C LYS A 606 -7.50 29.19 1.89
N TYR A 607 -7.19 27.90 1.72
CA TYR A 607 -7.97 26.97 0.90
C TYR A 607 -9.01 26.15 1.68
N ASP A 608 -8.83 26.00 2.98
CA ASP A 608 -9.73 25.29 3.89
C ASP A 608 -9.94 26.07 5.21
N PRO A 609 -10.46 27.31 5.16
CA PRO A 609 -10.60 28.18 6.34
C PRO A 609 -11.59 27.63 7.38
N GLN A 610 -12.51 26.77 6.98
CA GLN A 610 -13.50 26.12 7.86
C GLN A 610 -13.02 24.76 8.36
N GLY A 611 -11.86 24.29 7.89
CA GLY A 611 -11.28 23.01 8.26
C GLY A 611 -12.12 21.81 7.82
N LEU A 612 -12.78 21.84 6.66
CA LEU A 612 -13.58 20.72 6.14
C LEU A 612 -12.76 19.43 6.10
N PHE A 613 -11.51 19.49 5.66
CA PHE A 613 -10.65 18.32 5.60
C PHE A 613 -10.09 18.01 6.98
N PHE A 614 -9.95 16.72 7.30
CA PHE A 614 -9.22 16.32 8.50
C PHE A 614 -7.79 16.89 8.47
N GLY A 615 -7.28 17.29 9.63
CA GLY A 615 -5.84 17.52 9.82
C GLY A 615 -5.07 16.20 9.83
N PHE A 616 -3.75 16.27 9.89
CA PHE A 616 -2.89 15.08 10.01
C PHE A 616 -3.40 14.11 11.10
N LEU A 617 -3.74 14.65 12.28
CA LEU A 617 -4.14 13.87 13.46
C LEU A 617 -5.67 13.82 13.69
N GLY A 618 -6.46 14.58 12.95
CA GLY A 618 -7.91 14.65 13.19
C GLY A 618 -8.56 13.29 12.97
N GLY A 619 -9.34 12.80 13.94
CA GLY A 619 -10.05 11.52 13.83
C GLY A 619 -9.15 10.28 13.78
N THR A 620 -7.88 10.34 14.18
CA THR A 620 -6.99 9.14 14.23
C THR A 620 -7.16 8.33 15.52
N ARG A 621 -7.72 8.93 16.57
CA ARG A 621 -8.01 8.30 17.86
C ARG A 621 -9.52 8.37 18.11
N LYS A 622 -10.10 7.34 18.75
CA LYS A 622 -11.44 7.45 19.34
C LYS A 622 -11.36 8.48 20.48
N ALA A 623 -12.34 9.39 20.53
CA ALA A 623 -12.42 10.41 21.56
C ALA A 623 -12.62 9.81 22.95
#